data_AF-A0A961D5U8-F1
#
_entry.id   AF-A0A961D5U8-F1
#
_cell.length_a   1.000
_cell.length_b   1.000
_cell.length_c   1.000
_cell.angle_alpha   90.00
_cell.angle_beta   90.00
_cell.angle_gamma   90.00
#
_symmetry.space_group_name_H-M   'P 1'
#
loop_
_entity.id
_entity.type
_entity.pdbx_description
1 polymer ?
#
loop_
_entity_poly.entity_id
_entity_poly.type
_entity_poly.pdbx_seq_one_letter_code
_entity_poly.pdbx_strand_id
1 'polypeptide(L)'
;MAERSWSFSNVFRSVFGASDTVTDETWDELETALIAADFGPEVADDVIGSLRGEAERHRVTEASELRRMLREALAERLAAFDPTLHLSERPAVILVVGVNGVGKTTTIG
;
A
#
# COMPACT_ATOMS: atom_id res chain seq x y z
N MET A 1 18.50 -7.25 -1.98
CA MET A 1 18.67 -7.24 -0.51
C MET A 1 17.28 -7.10 0.10
N ALA A 2 16.55 -8.21 0.17
CA ALA A 2 15.16 -8.26 0.63
C ALA A 2 15.16 -8.77 2.06
N GLU A 3 15.20 -7.86 3.03
CA GLU A 3 15.11 -8.24 4.45
C GLU A 3 14.51 -7.12 5.28
N ARG A 4 13.37 -6.62 4.80
CA ARG A 4 12.35 -6.00 5.65
C ARG A 4 11.03 -6.55 5.13
N SER A 5 10.63 -7.72 5.62
CA SER A 5 9.22 -8.10 5.56
C SER A 5 8.45 -7.02 6.31
N TRP A 6 7.94 -6.07 5.55
CA TRP A 6 7.19 -4.90 5.99
C TRP A 6 6.10 -5.32 7.01
N SER A 7 5.75 -4.45 7.97
CA SER A 7 4.68 -4.69 8.96
C SER A 7 3.40 -5.23 8.30
N PHE A 8 3.16 -4.78 7.08
CA PHE A 8 2.10 -5.22 6.16
C PHE A 8 2.00 -6.73 5.93
N SER A 9 3.11 -7.47 5.89
CA SER A 9 3.04 -8.94 5.75
C SER A 9 2.47 -9.62 6.99
N ASN A 10 2.69 -9.05 8.18
CA ASN A 10 2.12 -9.54 9.43
C ASN A 10 0.65 -9.14 9.56
N VAL A 11 0.33 -7.94 9.13
CA VAL A 11 -1.04 -7.43 8.94
C VAL A 11 -1.86 -8.35 8.03
N PHE A 12 -1.34 -8.73 6.86
CA PHE A 12 -2.02 -9.68 5.98
C PHE A 12 -2.15 -11.07 6.60
N ARG A 13 -1.21 -11.47 7.45
CA ARG A 13 -1.30 -12.73 8.17
C ARG A 13 -2.34 -12.67 9.29
N SER A 14 -2.59 -11.53 9.92
CA SER A 14 -3.64 -11.42 10.95
C SER A 14 -5.03 -11.47 10.31
N VAL A 15 -5.26 -10.69 9.25
CA VAL A 15 -6.57 -10.60 8.57
C VAL A 15 -6.92 -11.90 7.85
N PHE A 16 -5.95 -12.55 7.20
CA PHE A 16 -6.21 -13.73 6.35
C PHE A 16 -5.70 -15.05 6.96
N GLY A 17 -5.32 -15.06 8.25
CA GLY A 17 -4.73 -16.23 8.91
C GLY A 17 -5.72 -17.14 9.64
N ALA A 18 -6.94 -16.65 9.91
CA ALA A 18 -7.91 -17.33 10.77
C ALA A 18 -9.17 -17.83 10.04
N SER A 19 -9.52 -17.26 8.88
CA SER A 19 -10.73 -17.60 8.12
C SER A 19 -10.45 -17.56 6.61
N ASP A 20 -10.88 -18.60 5.90
CA ASP A 20 -10.84 -18.64 4.42
C ASP A 20 -11.96 -17.79 3.80
N THR A 21 -12.94 -17.36 4.61
CA THR A 21 -14.12 -16.62 4.16
C THR A 21 -14.08 -15.17 4.61
N VAL A 22 -14.45 -14.26 3.70
CA VAL A 22 -14.61 -12.83 3.96
C VAL A 22 -15.87 -12.58 4.78
N THR A 23 -15.73 -11.91 5.92
CA THR A 23 -16.82 -11.47 6.81
C THR A 23 -16.79 -9.95 6.98
N ASP A 24 -17.80 -9.38 7.65
CA ASP A 24 -17.76 -7.95 7.99
C ASP A 24 -16.53 -7.59 8.86
N GLU A 25 -16.17 -8.45 9.82
CA GLU A 25 -14.97 -8.30 10.65
C GLU A 25 -13.67 -8.23 9.79
N THR A 26 -13.62 -8.95 8.67
CA THR A 26 -12.46 -8.93 7.77
C THR A 26 -12.19 -7.51 7.23
N TRP A 27 -13.24 -6.72 7.00
CA TRP A 27 -13.09 -5.35 6.48
C TRP A 27 -12.57 -4.39 7.55
N ASP A 28 -13.09 -4.49 8.78
CA ASP A 28 -12.67 -3.65 9.90
C ASP A 28 -11.22 -3.95 10.31
N GLU A 29 -10.86 -5.24 10.34
CA GLU A 29 -9.47 -5.66 10.57
C GLU A 29 -8.55 -5.15 9.47
N LEU A 30 -8.99 -5.16 8.21
CA LEU A 30 -8.22 -4.69 7.07
C LEU A 30 -8.01 -3.16 7.08
N GLU A 31 -9.00 -2.38 7.48
CA GLU A 31 -8.87 -0.93 7.64
C GLU A 31 -7.85 -0.60 8.75
N THR A 32 -8.02 -1.21 9.93
CA THR A 32 -7.11 -1.05 11.08
C THR A 32 -5.67 -1.40 10.68
N ALA A 33 -5.52 -2.46 9.92
CA ALA A 33 -4.29 -2.93 9.32
C ALA A 33 -3.61 -1.92 8.40
N LEU A 34 -4.36 -1.28 7.50
CA LEU A 34 -3.84 -0.25 6.60
C LEU A 34 -3.39 0.99 7.38
N ILE A 35 -4.17 1.40 8.39
CA ILE A 35 -3.82 2.52 9.27
C ILE A 35 -2.52 2.22 10.03
N ALA A 36 -2.39 1.02 10.60
CA ALA A 36 -1.19 0.57 11.31
C ALA A 36 0.06 0.45 10.40
N ALA A 37 -0.14 0.43 9.08
CA ALA A 37 0.91 0.41 8.08
C ALA A 37 1.26 1.81 7.51
N ASP A 38 0.90 2.88 8.21
CA ASP A 38 1.17 4.28 7.86
C ASP A 38 0.49 4.79 6.58
N PHE A 39 -0.61 4.16 6.13
CA PHE A 39 -1.41 4.70 5.02
C PHE A 39 -2.21 5.95 5.43
N GLY A 40 -2.52 6.09 6.73
CA GLY A 40 -3.42 7.11 7.24
C GLY A 40 -4.90 6.77 6.99
N PRO A 41 -5.82 7.44 7.70
CA PRO A 41 -7.26 7.11 7.66
C PRO A 41 -7.88 7.38 6.28
N GLU A 42 -7.58 8.53 5.67
CA GLU A 42 -8.16 8.92 4.39
C GLU A 42 -7.86 7.90 3.29
N VAL A 43 -6.61 7.45 3.17
CA VAL A 43 -6.21 6.47 2.15
C VAL A 43 -6.74 5.08 2.47
N ALA A 44 -6.81 4.71 3.75
CA ALA A 44 -7.38 3.43 4.17
C ALA A 44 -8.86 3.34 3.77
N ASP A 45 -9.67 4.34 4.11
CA ASP A 45 -11.09 4.43 3.74
C ASP A 45 -11.29 4.32 2.22
N ASP A 46 -10.48 5.06 1.47
CA ASP A 46 -10.49 5.10 0.02
C ASP A 46 -10.20 3.74 -0.63
N VAL A 47 -9.22 3.01 -0.08
CA VAL A 47 -8.83 1.68 -0.56
C VAL A 47 -9.90 0.66 -0.19
N ILE A 48 -10.39 0.67 1.05
CA ILE A 48 -11.43 -0.25 1.53
C ILE A 48 -12.74 -0.05 0.77
N GLY A 49 -13.19 1.19 0.59
CA GLY A 49 -14.43 1.49 -0.13
C GLY A 49 -14.40 1.00 -1.57
N SER A 50 -13.29 1.26 -2.28
CA SER A 50 -13.10 0.75 -3.65
C SER A 50 -13.05 -0.78 -3.69
N LEU A 51 -12.36 -1.40 -2.74
CA LEU A 51 -12.19 -2.85 -2.69
C LEU A 51 -13.50 -3.57 -2.35
N ARG A 52 -14.29 -3.04 -1.40
CA ARG A 52 -15.60 -3.57 -1.00
C ARG A 52 -16.59 -3.49 -2.16
N GLY A 53 -16.65 -2.35 -2.83
CA GLY A 53 -17.50 -2.19 -4.02
C GLY A 53 -17.12 -3.13 -5.18
N GLU A 54 -15.86 -3.52 -5.30
CA GLU A 54 -15.44 -4.51 -6.30
C GLU A 54 -15.68 -5.96 -5.85
N ALA A 55 -15.45 -6.26 -4.56
CA ALA A 55 -15.73 -7.55 -3.97
C ALA A 55 -17.23 -7.91 -4.06
N GLU A 56 -18.12 -6.94 -3.81
CA GLU A 56 -19.56 -7.11 -3.97
C GLU A 56 -19.97 -7.37 -5.42
N ARG A 57 -19.37 -6.65 -6.38
CA ARG A 57 -19.63 -6.82 -7.81
C ARG A 57 -19.24 -8.22 -8.32
N HIS A 58 -18.12 -8.76 -7.83
CA HIS A 58 -17.63 -10.09 -8.22
C HIS A 58 -18.08 -11.21 -7.27
N ARG A 59 -18.86 -10.90 -6.22
CA ARG A 59 -19.33 -11.85 -5.19
C ARG A 59 -18.18 -12.62 -4.52
N VAL A 60 -17.13 -11.88 -4.17
CA VAL A 60 -15.92 -12.45 -3.57
C VAL A 60 -16.22 -12.89 -2.16
N THR A 61 -16.07 -14.18 -1.91
CA THR A 61 -16.24 -14.77 -0.58
C THR A 61 -14.93 -15.31 -0.02
N GLU A 62 -13.91 -15.51 -0.85
CA GLU A 62 -12.63 -16.08 -0.43
C GLU A 62 -11.62 -15.01 -0.03
N ALA A 63 -11.00 -15.20 1.13
CA ALA A 63 -9.90 -14.39 1.64
C ALA A 63 -8.72 -14.29 0.65
N SER A 64 -8.43 -15.38 -0.05
CA SER A 64 -7.33 -15.47 -1.02
C SER A 64 -7.53 -14.52 -2.21
N GLU A 65 -8.77 -14.40 -2.67
CA GLU A 65 -9.17 -13.53 -3.77
C GLU A 65 -9.23 -12.07 -3.33
N LEU A 66 -9.78 -11.79 -2.14
CA LEU A 66 -9.76 -10.45 -1.56
C LEU A 66 -8.31 -9.92 -1.43
N ARG A 67 -7.38 -10.78 -1.01
CA ARG A 67 -5.95 -10.47 -0.93
C ARG A 67 -5.35 -10.10 -2.29
N ARG A 68 -5.71 -10.83 -3.35
CA ARG A 68 -5.27 -10.56 -4.72
C ARG A 68 -5.78 -9.20 -5.17
N MET A 69 -7.07 -8.92 -4.96
CA MET A 69 -7.70 -7.66 -5.35
C MET A 69 -7.11 -6.45 -4.63
N LEU A 70 -6.83 -6.55 -3.34
CA LEU A 70 -6.17 -5.48 -2.59
C LEU A 70 -4.79 -5.15 -3.17
N ARG A 71 -4.01 -6.18 -3.51
CA ARG A 71 -2.69 -5.99 -4.15
C ARG A 71 -2.83 -5.25 -5.47
N GLU A 72 -3.79 -5.64 -6.30
CA GLU A 72 -4.04 -5.02 -7.60
C GLU A 72 -4.47 -3.56 -7.43
N ALA A 73 -5.42 -3.28 -6.54
CA ALA A 73 -5.88 -1.92 -6.25
C ALA A 73 -4.75 -0.99 -5.79
N LEU A 74 -3.87 -1.48 -4.91
CA LEU A 74 -2.71 -0.70 -4.46
C LEU A 74 -1.68 -0.50 -5.58
N ALA A 75 -1.43 -1.52 -6.40
CA ALA A 75 -0.52 -1.44 -7.52
C ALA A 75 -1.02 -0.43 -8.58
N GLU A 76 -2.31 -0.45 -8.89
CA GLU A 76 -2.93 0.51 -9.81
C GLU A 76 -2.84 1.95 -9.29
N ARG A 77 -3.15 2.17 -8.00
CA ARG A 77 -2.98 3.49 -7.38
C ARG A 77 -1.55 4.00 -7.48
N LEU A 78 -0.56 3.14 -7.23
CA LEU A 78 0.86 3.52 -7.34
C LEU A 78 1.31 3.74 -8.78
N ALA A 79 0.81 2.95 -9.72
CA ALA A 79 1.14 3.06 -11.15
C ALA A 79 0.60 4.35 -11.80
N ALA A 80 -0.39 5.00 -11.18
CA ALA A 80 -0.88 6.31 -11.63
C ALA A 80 0.16 7.44 -11.49
N PHE A 81 1.20 7.24 -10.68
CA PHE A 81 2.29 8.19 -10.52
C PHE A 81 3.46 7.82 -11.44
N ASP A 82 3.98 8.78 -12.19
CA ASP A 82 5.23 8.62 -12.93
C ASP A 82 6.42 8.99 -12.03
N PRO A 83 7.25 8.02 -11.60
CA PRO A 83 8.40 8.29 -10.75
C PRO A 83 9.64 8.71 -11.56
N THR A 84 9.54 8.85 -12.88
CA THR A 84 10.70 9.05 -13.76
C THR A 84 11.37 10.40 -13.52
N LEU A 85 12.67 10.38 -13.25
CA LEU A 85 13.50 11.59 -13.22
C LEU A 85 13.97 11.93 -14.63
N HIS A 86 13.53 13.07 -15.14
CA HIS A 86 14.01 13.61 -16.42
C HIS A 86 15.32 14.38 -16.21
N LEU A 87 16.44 13.81 -16.65
CA LEU A 87 17.80 14.34 -16.46
C LEU A 87 18.52 14.56 -17.80
N SER A 88 17.78 15.01 -18.82
CA SER A 88 18.29 15.18 -20.20
C SER A 88 19.25 16.35 -20.37
N GLU A 89 19.16 17.35 -19.51
CA GLU A 89 19.89 18.60 -19.59
C GLU A 89 21.36 18.43 -19.19
N ARG A 90 22.22 19.32 -19.70
CA ARG A 90 23.67 19.27 -19.45
C ARG A 90 24.16 20.66 -19.01
N PRO A 91 24.46 20.87 -17.70
CA PRO A 91 24.28 19.91 -16.60
C PRO A 91 22.81 19.79 -16.18
N ALA A 92 22.40 18.59 -15.76
CA ALA A 92 21.16 18.39 -15.03
C ALA A 92 21.39 18.86 -13.58
N VAL A 93 20.51 19.72 -13.07
CA VAL A 93 20.62 20.29 -11.72
C VAL A 93 19.52 19.70 -10.85
N ILE A 94 19.92 19.01 -9.77
CA ILE A 94 19.00 18.39 -8.81
C ILE A 94 19.13 19.14 -7.47
N LEU A 95 18.03 19.75 -7.02
CA LEU A 95 17.94 20.38 -5.70
C LEU A 95 17.32 19.38 -4.70
N VAL A 96 18.12 18.91 -3.75
CA VAL A 96 17.64 18.00 -2.69
C VAL A 96 17.26 18.82 -1.45
N VAL A 97 15.99 18.73 -1.02
CA VAL A 97 15.42 19.47 0.12
C VAL A 97 14.89 18.54 1.21
N GLY A 98 14.78 19.04 2.45
CA GLY A 98 14.26 18.30 3.60
C GLY A 98 14.88 18.74 4.93
N VAL A 99 14.30 18.31 6.06
CA VAL A 99 14.77 18.69 7.41
C VAL A 99 16.09 17.99 7.80
N ASN A 100 16.74 18.43 8.88
CA ASN A 100 17.99 17.81 9.35
C ASN A 100 17.75 16.36 9.80
N GLY A 101 18.67 15.44 9.46
CA GLY A 101 18.62 14.05 9.91
C GLY A 101 17.83 13.07 9.03
N VAL A 102 17.11 13.51 7.98
CA VAL A 102 16.32 12.61 7.09
C VAL A 102 17.15 11.88 6.02
N GLY A 103 18.47 11.97 6.10
CA GLY A 103 19.37 11.26 5.18
C GLY A 103 19.72 11.98 3.87
N LYS A 104 19.42 13.29 3.71
CA LYS A 104 19.75 14.04 2.47
C LYS A 104 21.18 13.82 1.96
N THR A 105 22.19 14.02 2.82
CA THR A 105 23.61 13.83 2.46
C THR A 105 23.93 12.37 2.16
N THR A 106 23.30 11.43 2.88
CA THR A 106 23.42 9.98 2.67
C THR A 106 22.76 9.51 1.36
N THR A 107 21.70 10.18 0.91
CA THR A 107 21.04 9.86 -0.37
C THR A 107 21.82 10.42 -1.57
N ILE A 108 22.57 11.52 -1.39
CA ILE A 108 23.39 12.13 -2.43
C ILE A 108 24.72 11.38 -2.64
N GLY A 109 25.38 10.99 -1.55
CA GLY A 109 26.68 10.32 -1.56
C GLY A 109 26.58 8.83 -1.80
#